data_AF-A0A800C944-F1
#
_entry.id   AF-A0A800C944-F1
#
_cell.length_a   1.000
_cell.length_b   1.000
_cell.length_c   1.000
_cell.angle_alpha   90.00
_cell.angle_beta   90.00
_cell.angle_gamma   90.00
#
_symmetry.space_group_name_H-M   'P 1'
#
loop_
_entity.id
_entity.type
_entity.pdbx_description
1 polymer ?
#
loop_
_entity_poly.entity_id
_entity_poly.type
_entity_poly.pdbx_seq_one_letter_code
_entity_poly.pdbx_strand_id
1 'polypeptide(L)'
;MAIETRYELLVIILDDIDRLPQLLNALHEAGVSGATLLSSIGGYRARTWLDQIGLSGLHKMFWTPELRRRTILAVMEGDKIDGAIAAAEQAVGGFGRENSGILFTLPVKRVVGLHKRHRSQESETLPATDLTDVTIRETRLEQVRHILNLPPMTIPTDASLLDAARIFIQSPCIQVAAVVSQTGHLLGLITLRSLA
;
A
#
# COMPACT_ATOMS: atom_id res chain seq x y z
N MET A 1 -6.52 -15.10 31.98
CA MET A 1 -7.92 -15.57 31.98
C MET A 1 -8.58 -14.97 30.76
N ALA A 2 -8.79 -15.76 29.70
CA ALA A 2 -9.47 -15.26 28.51
C ALA A 2 -10.94 -14.97 28.87
N ILE A 3 -11.44 -13.79 28.51
CA ILE A 3 -12.85 -13.48 28.65
C ILE A 3 -13.54 -14.21 27.51
N GLU A 4 -14.38 -15.20 27.81
CA GLU A 4 -15.09 -15.95 26.79
C GLU A 4 -16.10 -15.00 26.12
N THR A 5 -15.76 -14.53 24.92
CA THR A 5 -16.60 -13.63 24.15
C THR A 5 -17.02 -14.29 22.85
N ARG A 6 -18.25 -14.01 22.42
CA ARG A 6 -18.81 -14.58 21.18
C ARG A 6 -18.00 -14.20 19.93
N TYR A 7 -17.29 -13.07 19.99
CA TYR A 7 -16.54 -12.55 18.87
C TYR A 7 -15.15 -12.11 19.32
N GLU A 8 -14.17 -12.34 18.48
CA GLU A 8 -12.79 -11.92 18.70
C GLU A 8 -12.34 -11.04 17.54
N LEU A 9 -11.52 -10.03 17.85
CA LEU A 9 -10.80 -9.24 16.87
C LEU A 9 -9.38 -9.80 16.74
N LEU A 10 -9.06 -10.36 15.59
CA LEU A 10 -7.71 -10.69 15.19
C LEU A 10 -7.00 -9.44 14.66
N VAL A 11 -5.86 -9.12 15.24
CA VAL A 11 -4.97 -8.04 14.79
C VAL A 11 -3.64 -8.64 14.37
N ILE A 12 -3.25 -8.39 13.12
CA ILE A 12 -1.95 -8.78 12.59
C ILE A 12 -1.23 -7.52 12.13
N ILE A 13 -0.05 -7.26 12.66
CA ILE A 13 0.87 -6.26 12.11
C ILE A 13 1.90 -7.05 11.32
N LEU A 14 1.77 -7.06 10.00
CA LEU A 14 2.66 -7.76 9.09
C LEU A 14 3.81 -6.84 8.66
N ASP A 15 5.04 -7.33 8.85
CA ASP A 15 6.25 -6.64 8.41
C ASP A 15 6.70 -7.12 7.01
N ASP A 16 6.71 -8.43 6.77
CA ASP A 16 6.98 -9.05 5.48
C ASP A 16 5.75 -8.99 4.55
N ILE A 17 5.65 -7.91 3.76
CA ILE A 17 4.50 -7.64 2.87
C ILE A 17 4.38 -8.66 1.75
N ASP A 18 5.47 -9.34 1.36
CA ASP A 18 5.44 -10.34 0.28
C ASP A 18 4.59 -11.55 0.65
N ARG A 19 4.39 -11.79 1.96
CA ARG A 19 3.50 -12.84 2.47
C ARG A 19 2.04 -12.43 2.58
N LEU A 20 1.71 -11.17 2.33
CA LEU A 20 0.34 -10.68 2.43
C LEU A 20 -0.66 -11.49 1.59
N PRO A 21 -0.41 -11.83 0.31
CA PRO A 21 -1.37 -12.61 -0.47
C PRO A 21 -1.61 -14.00 0.12
N GLN A 22 -0.55 -14.69 0.54
CA GLN A 22 -0.65 -16.01 1.16
C GLN A 22 -1.38 -15.94 2.50
N LEU A 23 -1.11 -14.92 3.31
CA LEU A 23 -1.79 -14.69 4.59
C LEU A 23 -3.29 -14.46 4.39
N LEU A 24 -3.69 -13.61 3.44
CA LEU A 24 -5.11 -13.34 3.20
C LEU A 24 -5.86 -14.60 2.73
N ASN A 25 -5.24 -15.40 1.87
CA ASN A 25 -5.82 -16.67 1.43
C ASN A 25 -5.98 -17.66 2.59
N ALA A 26 -4.94 -17.83 3.41
CA ALA A 26 -4.99 -18.73 4.56
C ALA A 26 -6.06 -18.31 5.59
N LEU A 27 -6.20 -17.01 5.85
CA LEU A 27 -7.27 -16.50 6.71
C LEU A 27 -8.65 -16.77 6.11
N HIS A 28 -8.83 -16.56 4.80
CA HIS A 28 -10.08 -16.85 4.13
C HIS A 28 -10.47 -18.34 4.24
N GLU A 29 -9.52 -19.24 3.99
CA GLU A 29 -9.70 -20.69 4.13
C GLU A 29 -9.99 -21.11 5.58
N ALA A 30 -9.45 -20.39 6.56
CA ALA A 30 -9.76 -20.57 7.99
C ALA A 30 -11.14 -20.02 8.40
N GLY A 31 -11.94 -19.51 7.46
CA GLY A 31 -13.31 -19.05 7.71
C GLY A 31 -13.42 -17.58 8.10
N VAL A 32 -12.37 -16.78 7.87
CA VAL A 32 -12.44 -15.32 8.03
C VAL A 32 -13.25 -14.71 6.89
N SER A 33 -14.43 -14.17 7.21
CA SER A 33 -15.38 -13.65 6.23
C SER A 33 -14.93 -12.35 5.55
N GLY A 34 -14.04 -11.60 6.20
CA GLY A 34 -13.46 -10.38 5.66
C GLY A 34 -12.43 -9.79 6.61
N ALA A 35 -11.53 -8.99 6.05
CA ALA A 35 -10.49 -8.29 6.80
C ALA A 35 -10.32 -6.86 6.26
N THR A 36 -10.02 -5.92 7.16
CA THR A 36 -9.65 -4.56 6.82
C THR A 36 -8.14 -4.45 6.83
N LEU A 37 -7.56 -3.90 5.76
CA LEU A 37 -6.12 -3.66 5.65
C LEU A 37 -5.83 -2.17 5.79
N LEU A 38 -4.92 -1.84 6.71
CA LEU A 38 -4.43 -0.48 6.93
C LEU A 38 -2.93 -0.41 6.59
N SER A 39 -2.52 0.67 5.92
CA SER A 39 -1.10 0.99 5.77
C SER A 39 -0.55 1.50 7.11
N SER A 40 0.57 0.93 7.55
CA SER A 40 1.18 1.28 8.84
C SER A 40 2.70 1.34 8.75
N ILE A 41 3.33 1.89 9.79
CA ILE A 41 4.78 2.02 9.95
C ILE A 41 5.12 1.74 11.41
N GLY A 42 6.22 1.03 11.65
CA GLY A 42 6.69 0.75 13.01
C GLY A 42 7.27 2.00 13.66
N GLY A 43 6.85 2.32 14.89
CA GLY A 43 7.26 3.55 15.58
C GLY A 43 8.78 3.73 15.71
N TYR A 44 9.52 2.64 15.94
CA TYR A 44 10.99 2.69 16.00
C TYR A 44 11.62 3.14 14.66
N ARG A 45 11.16 2.57 13.55
CA ARG A 45 11.65 2.94 12.21
C ARG A 45 11.18 4.34 11.81
N ALA A 46 9.95 4.70 12.14
CA ALA A 46 9.43 6.04 11.93
C ALA A 46 10.28 7.09 12.65
N ARG A 47 10.61 6.86 13.92
CA ARG A 47 11.48 7.75 14.69
C ARG A 47 12.89 7.84 14.08
N THR A 48 13.52 6.70 13.81
CA THR A 48 14.87 6.66 13.23
C THR A 48 14.93 7.42 11.90
N TRP A 49 13.90 7.27 11.05
CA TRP A 49 13.78 7.98 9.79
C TRP A 49 13.62 9.50 9.98
N LEU A 50 12.78 9.92 10.93
CA LEU A 50 12.60 11.34 11.24
C LEU A 50 13.85 11.96 11.85
N ASP A 51 14.61 11.22 12.65
CA ASP A 51 15.90 11.68 13.18
C ASP A 51 16.94 11.89 12.06
N GLN A 52 16.84 11.16 10.95
CA GLN A 52 17.74 11.28 9.80
C GLN A 52 17.31 12.34 8.78
N ILE A 53 16.02 12.42 8.44
CA ILE A 53 15.50 13.26 7.33
C ILE A 53 14.77 14.52 7.85
N GLY A 54 14.48 14.58 9.14
CA GLY A 54 13.66 15.61 9.74
C GLY A 54 12.20 15.54 9.29
N LEU A 55 11.38 16.51 9.72
CA LEU A 55 9.94 16.55 9.42
C LEU A 55 9.64 16.69 7.92
N SER A 56 10.59 17.18 7.12
CA SER A 56 10.46 17.27 5.66
C SER A 56 10.25 15.91 4.97
N GLY A 57 10.72 14.82 5.59
CA GLY A 57 10.58 13.45 5.11
C GLY A 57 9.29 12.74 5.52
N LEU A 58 8.40 13.39 6.29
CA LEU A 58 7.19 12.76 6.83
C LEU A 58 6.26 12.23 5.74
N HIS A 59 6.09 13.01 4.67
CA HIS A 59 5.28 12.59 3.52
C HIS A 59 5.84 11.28 2.93
N LYS A 60 7.16 11.21 2.67
CA LYS A 60 7.83 10.03 2.07
C LYS A 60 7.74 8.75 2.90
N MET A 61 7.48 8.85 4.19
CA MET A 61 7.55 7.71 5.11
C MET A 61 6.59 6.58 4.71
N PHE A 62 5.37 6.91 4.24
CA PHE A 62 4.37 5.91 3.85
C PHE A 62 4.58 5.29 2.47
N TRP A 63 5.43 5.91 1.63
CA TRP A 63 5.77 5.41 0.30
C TRP A 63 7.11 4.66 0.25
N THR A 64 7.91 4.76 1.31
CA THR A 64 9.21 4.08 1.42
C THR A 64 8.99 2.58 1.69
N PRO A 65 9.36 1.68 0.77
CA PRO A 65 9.08 0.24 0.88
C PRO A 65 9.58 -0.38 2.18
N GLU A 66 10.78 0.01 2.64
CA GLU A 66 11.46 -0.53 3.82
C GLU A 66 10.77 -0.13 5.14
N LEU A 67 9.98 0.94 5.11
CA LEU A 67 9.23 1.45 6.26
C LEU A 67 7.78 0.96 6.26
N ARG A 68 7.31 0.38 5.15
CA ARG A 68 5.92 0.00 4.97
C ARG A 68 5.61 -1.25 5.76
N ARG A 69 4.45 -1.27 6.41
CA ARG A 69 3.82 -2.43 7.02
C ARG A 69 2.35 -2.49 6.63
N ARG A 70 1.72 -3.61 6.97
CA ARG A 70 0.28 -3.80 6.83
C ARG A 70 -0.30 -4.23 8.15
N THR A 71 -1.30 -3.50 8.61
CA THR A 71 -2.11 -3.91 9.75
C THR A 71 -3.40 -4.53 9.22
N ILE A 72 -3.63 -5.79 9.52
CA ILE A 72 -4.83 -6.54 9.16
C ILE A 72 -5.71 -6.64 10.40
N LEU A 73 -6.98 -6.27 10.24
CA LEU A 73 -8.00 -6.34 11.28
C LEU A 73 -9.14 -7.23 10.79
N ALA A 74 -9.43 -8.29 11.52
CA ALA A 74 -10.52 -9.21 11.18
C ALA A 74 -11.34 -9.54 12.43
N VAL A 75 -12.65 -9.31 12.37
CA VAL A 75 -13.58 -9.74 13.43
C VAL A 75 -14.17 -11.08 13.02
N MET A 76 -14.19 -12.04 13.94
CA MET A 76 -14.73 -13.38 13.70
C MET A 76 -15.41 -13.96 14.94
N GLU A 77 -16.05 -15.11 14.79
CA GLU A 77 -16.59 -15.89 15.91
C GLU A 77 -15.43 -16.43 16.75
N GLY A 78 -15.59 -16.40 18.07
CA GLY A 78 -14.52 -16.75 19.01
C GLY A 78 -14.02 -18.19 18.88
N ASP A 79 -14.87 -19.12 18.41
CA ASP A 79 -14.51 -20.52 18.15
C ASP A 79 -13.59 -20.72 16.93
N LYS A 80 -13.51 -19.73 16.03
CA LYS A 80 -12.64 -19.75 14.84
C LYS A 80 -11.26 -19.14 15.08
N ILE A 81 -11.04 -18.48 16.22
CA ILE A 81 -9.85 -17.68 16.44
C ILE A 81 -8.56 -18.52 16.41
N ASP A 82 -8.57 -19.69 17.06
CA ASP A 82 -7.40 -20.56 17.13
C ASP A 82 -7.01 -21.11 15.75
N GLY A 83 -8.01 -21.46 14.92
CA GLY A 83 -7.80 -21.87 13.54
C GLY A 83 -7.20 -20.75 12.69
N ALA A 84 -7.69 -19.52 12.86
CA ALA A 84 -7.16 -18.35 12.16
C ALA A 84 -5.72 -18.00 12.60
N ILE A 85 -5.39 -18.15 13.89
CA ILE A 85 -4.04 -17.96 14.42
C ILE A 85 -3.09 -18.99 13.79
N ALA A 86 -3.46 -20.27 13.79
CA ALA A 86 -2.63 -21.33 13.22
C ALA A 86 -2.40 -21.13 11.71
N ALA A 87 -3.45 -20.77 10.97
CA ALA A 87 -3.36 -20.47 9.54
C ALA A 87 -2.44 -19.27 9.27
N ALA A 88 -2.57 -18.20 10.06
CA ALA A 88 -1.71 -17.03 9.95
C ALA A 88 -0.24 -17.37 10.26
N GLU A 89 0.02 -18.12 11.33
CA GLU A 89 1.38 -18.58 11.68
C GLU A 89 2.02 -19.38 10.55
N GLN A 90 1.28 -20.33 9.96
CA GLN A 90 1.79 -21.12 8.84
C GLN A 90 2.07 -20.25 7.60
N ALA A 91 1.13 -19.38 7.24
CA ALA A 91 1.27 -18.51 6.07
C ALA A 91 2.45 -17.55 6.20
N VAL A 92 2.60 -16.93 7.38
CA VAL A 92 3.73 -16.05 7.60
C VAL A 92 5.01 -16.83 7.84
N GLY A 93 5.00 -18.11 8.20
CA GLY A 93 6.19 -18.89 8.56
C GLY A 93 6.69 -18.61 9.99
N GLY A 94 5.75 -18.41 10.92
CA GLY A 94 5.95 -18.11 12.33
C GLY A 94 6.06 -16.62 12.64
N PHE A 95 5.45 -16.18 13.75
CA PHE A 95 5.60 -14.81 14.27
C PHE A 95 6.78 -14.63 15.23
N GLY A 96 7.48 -15.71 15.60
CA GLY A 96 8.65 -15.68 16.49
C GLY A 96 9.97 -15.29 15.82
N ARG A 97 9.97 -15.02 14.51
CA ARG A 97 11.18 -14.68 13.77
C ARG A 97 11.38 -13.16 13.66
N GLU A 98 12.55 -12.75 13.21
CA GLU A 98 12.78 -11.36 12.85
C GLU A 98 11.90 -10.95 11.65
N ASN A 99 11.37 -9.73 11.69
CA ASN A 99 10.58 -9.11 10.63
C ASN A 99 9.36 -9.95 10.15
N SER A 100 8.79 -10.83 10.98
CA SER A 100 7.48 -11.45 10.70
C SER A 100 6.31 -10.53 11.07
N GLY A 101 6.52 -9.65 12.04
CA GLY A 101 5.47 -8.83 12.62
C GLY A 101 4.90 -9.44 13.92
N ILE A 102 3.69 -9.03 14.31
CA ILE A 102 3.02 -9.51 15.53
C ILE A 102 1.56 -9.86 15.27
N LEU A 103 1.04 -10.82 16.02
CA LEU A 103 -0.36 -11.22 16.03
C LEU A 103 -0.88 -11.15 17.46
N PHE A 104 -2.07 -10.60 17.66
CA PHE A 104 -2.77 -10.63 18.94
C PHE A 104 -4.29 -10.54 18.73
N THR A 105 -5.03 -10.84 19.80
CA THR A 105 -6.49 -10.85 19.78
C THR A 105 -7.07 -9.93 20.85
N LEU A 106 -8.27 -9.41 20.60
CA LEU A 106 -9.05 -8.67 21.59
C LEU A 106 -10.52 -9.15 21.60
N PRO A 107 -11.11 -9.31 22.80
CA PRO A 107 -12.50 -9.71 22.91
C PRO A 107 -13.44 -8.60 22.41
N VAL A 108 -14.40 -8.98 21.56
CA VAL A 108 -15.38 -8.06 20.97
C VAL A 108 -16.76 -8.30 21.58
N LYS A 109 -17.19 -7.37 22.44
CA LYS A 109 -18.49 -7.46 23.13
C LYS A 109 -19.70 -7.42 22.18
N ARG A 110 -19.61 -6.64 21.11
CA ARG A 110 -20.72 -6.46 20.15
C ARG A 110 -20.18 -6.14 18.77
N VAL A 111 -20.74 -6.80 17.77
CA VAL A 111 -20.51 -6.52 16.35
C VAL A 111 -21.85 -6.33 15.64
N VAL A 112 -21.89 -5.45 14.64
CA VAL A 112 -23.04 -5.23 13.77
C VAL A 112 -22.55 -5.27 12.32
N GLY A 113 -23.24 -6.00 11.45
CA GLY A 113 -22.88 -6.09 10.03
C GLY A 113 -21.82 -7.13 9.66
N LEU A 114 -21.46 -8.04 10.57
CA LEU A 114 -20.47 -9.10 10.32
C LEU A 114 -20.90 -10.07 9.22
N HIS A 115 -22.18 -10.42 9.18
CA HIS A 115 -22.77 -11.27 8.16
C HIS A 115 -23.60 -10.40 7.21
N LYS A 116 -23.04 -10.07 6.04
CA LYS A 116 -23.82 -9.47 4.95
C LYS A 116 -24.54 -10.59 4.21
N ARG A 117 -25.86 -10.45 3.98
CA ARG A 117 -26.60 -11.35 3.08
C ARG A 117 -25.81 -11.44 1.77
N HIS A 118 -25.53 -12.67 1.34
CA HIS A 118 -24.79 -13.02 0.14
C HIS A 118 -25.08 -12.01 -0.98
N ARG A 119 -24.17 -11.06 -1.20
CA ARG A 119 -24.09 -10.41 -2.49
C ARG A 119 -23.55 -11.52 -3.37
N SER A 120 -24.35 -11.98 -4.33
CA SER A 120 -23.87 -12.76 -5.47
C SER A 120 -22.53 -12.18 -5.89
N GLN A 121 -21.55 -13.01 -6.22
CA GLN A 121 -20.29 -12.56 -6.81
C GLN A 121 -20.54 -11.92 -8.19
N GLU A 122 -21.37 -10.88 -8.29
CA GLU A 122 -21.20 -9.87 -9.32
C GLU A 122 -19.86 -9.26 -8.98
N SER A 123 -18.88 -9.61 -9.81
CA SER A 123 -17.54 -9.06 -9.83
C SER A 123 -17.61 -7.63 -9.35
N GLU A 124 -17.17 -7.41 -8.11
CA GLU A 124 -16.79 -6.09 -7.70
C GLU A 124 -15.73 -5.74 -8.73
N THR A 125 -16.09 -4.93 -9.74
CA THR A 125 -15.14 -4.44 -10.72
C THR A 125 -14.15 -3.68 -9.87
N LEU A 126 -13.06 -4.38 -9.50
CA LEU A 126 -11.87 -3.77 -8.96
C LEU A 126 -11.64 -2.59 -9.89
N PRO A 127 -11.46 -1.36 -9.37
CA PRO A 127 -11.13 -0.23 -10.21
C PRO A 127 -10.04 -0.73 -11.16
N ALA A 128 -10.30 -0.61 -12.47
CA ALA A 128 -9.50 -1.24 -13.50
C ALA A 128 -8.04 -1.07 -13.10
N THR A 129 -7.32 -2.19 -12.92
CA THR A 129 -5.90 -2.22 -12.56
C THR A 129 -5.26 -1.05 -13.27
N ASP A 130 -4.73 -0.09 -12.49
CA ASP A 130 -4.24 1.21 -12.94
C ASP A 130 -3.63 1.00 -14.34
N LEU A 131 -4.27 1.51 -15.40
CA LEU A 131 -4.07 1.04 -16.80
C LEU A 131 -2.58 0.96 -17.20
N THR A 132 -1.73 1.71 -16.50
CA THR A 132 -0.27 1.59 -16.50
C THR A 132 0.29 0.19 -16.25
N ASP A 133 -0.18 -0.61 -15.29
CA ASP A 133 0.46 -1.88 -14.92
C ASP A 133 0.23 -3.00 -15.96
N VAL A 134 -0.97 -3.05 -16.55
CA VAL A 134 -1.28 -4.00 -17.64
C VAL A 134 -0.58 -3.56 -18.92
N THR A 135 -0.60 -2.27 -19.24
CA THR A 135 0.08 -1.72 -20.41
C THR A 135 1.59 -1.97 -20.32
N ILE A 136 2.22 -1.75 -19.16
CA ILE A 136 3.66 -2.01 -18.97
C ILE A 136 4.00 -3.50 -19.16
N ARG A 137 3.14 -4.42 -18.70
CA ARG A 137 3.36 -5.87 -18.86
C ARG A 137 3.24 -6.35 -20.30
N GLU A 138 2.40 -5.71 -21.11
CA GLU A 138 2.13 -6.10 -22.49
C GLU A 138 2.95 -5.33 -23.54
N THR A 139 3.55 -4.20 -23.17
CA THR A 139 4.31 -3.36 -24.09
C THR A 139 5.67 -3.98 -24.41
N ARG A 140 5.90 -4.27 -25.69
CA ARG A 140 7.20 -4.77 -26.19
C ARG A 140 8.24 -3.64 -26.21
N LEU A 141 9.52 -3.97 -25.99
CA LEU A 141 10.62 -2.99 -25.96
C LEU A 141 10.70 -2.11 -27.23
N GLU A 142 10.31 -2.66 -28.39
CA GLU A 142 10.22 -1.95 -29.66
C GLU A 142 9.22 -0.77 -29.63
N GLN A 143 8.14 -0.89 -28.86
CA GLN A 143 7.09 0.13 -28.74
C GLN A 143 7.50 1.25 -27.77
N VAL A 144 8.38 0.99 -26.80
CA VAL A 144 8.84 1.98 -25.80
C VAL A 144 10.06 2.78 -26.29
N ARG A 145 10.70 2.37 -27.39
CA ARG A 145 11.93 3.00 -27.89
C ARG A 145 11.79 4.50 -28.20
N HIS A 146 10.59 4.93 -28.62
CA HIS A 146 10.27 6.34 -28.84
C HIS A 146 10.07 7.13 -27.53
N ILE A 147 9.74 6.45 -26.43
CA ILE A 147 9.55 7.03 -25.09
C ILE A 147 10.89 7.16 -24.35
N LEU A 148 11.78 6.17 -24.50
CA LEU A 148 13.09 6.15 -23.83
C LEU A 148 14.09 7.20 -24.35
N ASN A 149 13.87 7.71 -25.56
CA ASN A 149 14.73 8.74 -26.20
C ASN A 149 14.14 10.16 -26.11
N LEU A 150 13.20 10.40 -25.20
CA LEU A 150 12.64 11.74 -25.00
C LEU A 150 13.65 12.65 -24.30
N PRO A 151 13.85 13.89 -24.79
CA PRO A 151 14.67 14.85 -24.08
C PRO A 151 14.03 15.20 -22.72
N PRO A 152 14.85 15.48 -21.69
CA PRO A 152 14.33 15.90 -20.39
C PRO A 152 13.54 17.21 -20.54
N MET A 153 12.32 17.23 -20.00
CA MET A 153 11.54 18.46 -19.90
C MET A 153 11.92 19.21 -18.64
N THR A 154 12.40 20.42 -18.80
CA THR A 154 12.75 21.33 -17.70
C THR A 154 11.72 22.43 -17.56
N ILE A 155 11.23 22.64 -16.34
CA ILE A 155 10.32 23.74 -16.01
C ILE A 155 11.10 24.72 -15.12
N PRO A 156 11.17 26.01 -15.49
CA PRO A 156 11.85 27.00 -14.67
C PRO A 156 11.04 27.30 -13.40
N THR A 157 11.73 27.69 -12.33
CA THR A 157 11.13 27.89 -10.99
C THR A 157 10.08 29.00 -10.89
N ASP A 158 10.03 29.90 -11.85
CA ASP A 158 9.07 31.00 -11.93
C ASP A 158 7.82 30.66 -12.77
N ALA A 159 7.78 29.48 -13.38
CA ALA A 159 6.61 29.00 -14.13
C ALA A 159 5.44 28.64 -13.19
N SER A 160 4.22 28.99 -13.59
CA SER A 160 3.03 28.60 -12.85
C SER A 160 2.66 27.13 -13.07
N LEU A 161 1.85 26.55 -12.17
CA LEU A 161 1.32 25.20 -12.35
C LEU A 161 0.47 25.06 -13.63
N LEU A 162 -0.18 26.13 -14.06
CA LEU A 162 -0.95 26.16 -15.30
C LEU A 162 -0.04 26.09 -16.54
N ASP A 163 1.11 26.75 -16.48
CA ASP A 163 2.12 26.69 -17.54
C ASP A 163 2.74 25.31 -17.61
N ALA A 164 3.07 24.72 -16.45
CA ALA A 164 3.50 23.33 -16.36
C ALA A 164 2.49 22.36 -17.01
N ALA A 165 1.21 22.47 -16.66
CA ALA A 165 0.14 21.63 -17.23
C ALA A 165 0.02 21.77 -18.75
N ARG A 166 0.12 22.99 -19.29
CA ARG A 166 0.11 23.23 -20.75
C ARG A 166 1.30 22.57 -21.45
N ILE A 167 2.49 22.65 -20.86
CA ILE A 167 3.71 22.05 -21.41
C ILE A 167 3.57 20.51 -21.43
N PHE A 168 2.99 19.92 -20.38
CA PHE A 168 2.68 18.48 -20.34
C PHE A 168 1.68 18.07 -21.44
N ILE A 169 0.62 18.85 -21.66
CA ILE A 169 -0.38 18.57 -22.71
C ILE A 169 0.24 18.61 -24.11
N GLN A 170 1.20 19.51 -24.34
CA GLN A 170 1.91 19.63 -25.61
C GLN A 170 2.98 18.53 -25.82
N SER A 171 3.28 17.74 -24.78
CA SER A 171 4.31 16.70 -24.78
C SER A 171 3.72 15.36 -24.30
N PRO A 172 3.00 14.62 -25.17
CA PRO A 172 2.12 13.51 -24.79
C PRO A 172 2.81 12.26 -24.20
N CYS A 173 4.12 12.26 -24.03
CA CYS A 173 4.88 11.10 -23.54
C CYS A 173 5.79 11.42 -22.34
N ILE A 174 5.72 12.62 -21.77
CA ILE A 174 6.53 13.02 -20.61
C ILE A 174 5.66 13.01 -19.36
N GLN A 175 5.99 12.13 -18.41
CA GLN A 175 5.21 11.95 -17.17
C GLN A 175 5.83 12.66 -15.95
N VAL A 176 7.07 13.12 -16.09
CA VAL A 176 7.85 13.76 -15.03
C VAL A 176 8.60 14.94 -15.64
N ALA A 177 8.49 16.11 -15.01
CA ALA A 177 9.25 17.30 -15.35
C ALA A 177 10.25 17.64 -14.24
N ALA A 178 11.44 18.06 -14.64
CA ALA A 178 12.47 18.55 -13.74
C ALA A 178 12.29 20.05 -13.50
N VAL A 179 12.11 20.46 -12.25
CA VAL A 179 12.12 21.86 -11.85
C VAL A 179 13.56 22.29 -11.65
N VAL A 180 14.01 23.26 -12.44
CA VAL A 180 15.42 23.70 -12.46
C VAL A 180 15.53 25.17 -12.08
N SER A 181 16.57 25.51 -11.32
CA SER A 181 16.92 26.90 -10.99
C SER A 181 17.34 27.66 -12.25
N GLN A 182 17.40 28.99 -12.16
CA GLN A 182 17.98 29.84 -13.21
C GLN A 182 19.47 29.53 -13.51
N THR A 183 20.16 28.88 -12.57
CA THR A 183 21.54 28.42 -12.71
C THR A 183 21.66 26.96 -13.20
N GLY A 184 20.54 26.31 -13.52
CA GLY A 184 20.49 24.96 -14.08
C GLY A 184 20.55 23.82 -13.05
N HIS A 185 20.40 24.10 -11.75
CA HIS A 185 20.42 23.08 -10.70
C HIS A 185 19.03 22.45 -10.55
N LEU A 186 18.96 21.12 -10.41
CA LEU A 186 17.70 20.41 -10.14
C LEU A 186 17.21 20.72 -8.72
N LEU A 187 15.98 21.23 -8.62
CA LEU A 187 15.34 21.59 -7.34
C LEU A 187 14.20 20.64 -6.96
N GLY A 188 13.59 19.97 -7.94
CA GLY A 188 12.51 19.03 -7.69
C GLY A 188 11.99 18.35 -8.94
N LEU A 189 11.13 17.35 -8.75
CA LEU A 189 10.43 16.66 -9.83
C LEU A 189 8.93 16.86 -9.65
N ILE A 190 8.23 17.23 -10.72
CA ILE A 190 6.77 17.31 -10.77
C ILE A 190 6.30 16.17 -11.65
N THR A 191 5.39 15.33 -11.16
CA THR A 191 4.77 14.28 -11.97
C THR A 191 3.44 14.77 -12.53
N LEU A 192 3.04 14.28 -13.71
CA LEU A 192 1.73 14.59 -14.29
C LEU A 192 0.59 14.20 -13.34
N ARG A 193 0.75 13.11 -12.57
CA ARG A 193 -0.22 12.68 -11.55
C ARG A 193 -0.36 13.68 -10.39
N SER A 194 0.64 14.51 -10.14
CA SER A 194 0.61 15.54 -9.09
C SER A 194 -0.09 16.83 -9.51
N LEU A 195 -0.43 16.98 -10.80
CA LEU A 195 -1.14 18.14 -11.36
C LEU A 195 -2.65 17.91 -11.51
N ALA A 196 -3.13 16.67 -11.29
CA ALA A 196 -4.52 16.26 -11.37
C ALA A 196 -5.24 16.37 -10.01
#